data_AF-A0A5C9E8R6-F1
#
_entry.id   AF-A0A5C9E8R6-F1
#
_cell.length_a   1.000
_cell.length_b   1.000
_cell.length_c   1.000
_cell.angle_alpha   90.00
_cell.angle_beta   90.00
_cell.angle_gamma   90.00
#
_symmetry.space_group_name_H-M   'P 1'
#
loop_
_entity.id
_entity.type
_entity.pdbx_description
1 polymer ?
#
loop_
_entity_poly.entity_id
_entity_poly.type
_entity_poly.pdbx_seq_one_letter_code
_entity_poly.pdbx_strand_id
1 'polypeptide(L)'
;MSDKDNSRDIKKTELANGELSQEETEEKKEKSQEQLLKEAIGLDEQESKKIERKLFLARFIDYFSEETLDFIYKDKQFNQYKEELNKVLNALEEEGDEEDKLLIKSMEDKSIINTLQRLKSNAENLAKSKGVEQAYDKKMRKWSIIITLPMFGLLILLIFLPDLFSNMSLFLFPLLCVFCMAPSLIRGQLMRKWYEFKEENKKEFYQQNRGDIVILKDYVGEVLNNLRAKMLDKKVPLQLIKFVLHSRDYENLNLINQKSGKGTTQYVYTFAYPEGMEPFPVPKELMQQYQSPEALKKQISEEPEKNFIVLTDLKAQDGIIRDFVPTLRDSLADKINDVLNECEFQKAQKDFSIIMPNYSPENAIYCVCGDVVEVNNVQICNWRDEFKFYLFEGEECDCGEKVYALSLMDASDQIPAKLKDIFRS
;
A
#
# COMPACT_ATOMS: atom_id res chain seq x y z
N MET A 1 53.12 -15.15 61.13
CA MET A 1 54.52 -15.40 61.53
C MET A 1 54.92 -16.68 60.84
N SER A 2 55.87 -16.77 59.91
CA SER A 2 56.89 -15.88 59.35
C SER A 2 57.58 -16.79 58.29
N ASP A 3 58.05 -16.41 57.12
CA ASP A 3 58.39 -15.12 56.54
C ASP A 3 58.22 -15.22 55.02
N LYS A 4 57.59 -14.20 54.42
CA LYS A 4 57.75 -13.83 53.01
C LYS A 4 58.47 -12.49 53.02
N ASP A 5 59.68 -12.46 52.49
CA ASP A 5 60.25 -11.23 51.92
C ASP A 5 61.47 -11.58 51.07
N ASN A 6 61.44 -11.25 49.78
CA ASN A 6 62.35 -10.21 49.29
C ASN A 6 62.00 -9.72 47.89
N SER A 7 61.90 -8.39 47.83
CA SER A 7 61.81 -7.49 46.70
C SER A 7 62.94 -7.65 45.67
N ARG A 8 62.67 -7.25 44.41
CA ARG A 8 63.55 -6.34 43.66
C ARG A 8 62.79 -5.64 42.52
N ASP A 9 62.56 -4.34 42.73
CA ASP A 9 62.20 -3.33 41.75
C ASP A 9 63.30 -3.11 40.69
N ILE A 10 62.91 -2.89 39.42
CA ILE A 10 63.61 -1.97 38.50
C ILE A 10 62.59 -1.17 37.65
N LYS A 11 62.37 0.07 38.10
CA LYS A 11 62.23 1.37 37.39
C LYS A 11 62.22 1.43 35.84
N LYS A 12 61.23 2.21 35.31
CA LYS A 12 61.32 3.39 34.38
C LYS A 12 61.99 3.18 32.98
N THR A 13 61.56 3.65 31.80
CA THR A 13 60.72 4.78 31.33
C THR A 13 60.49 4.61 29.79
N GLU A 14 59.50 5.33 29.23
CA GLU A 14 59.35 5.84 27.83
C GLU A 14 58.98 4.85 26.70
N LEU A 15 57.76 4.89 26.14
CA LEU A 15 57.19 5.85 25.16
C LEU A 15 57.98 5.98 23.85
N ALA A 16 57.48 5.35 22.78
CA ALA A 16 57.22 5.96 21.46
C ALA A 16 56.67 4.93 20.45
N ASN A 17 55.47 5.24 19.92
CA ASN A 17 54.95 5.07 18.56
C ASN A 17 55.16 3.73 17.81
N GLY A 18 54.15 3.13 17.18
CA GLY A 18 52.82 3.62 16.87
C GLY A 18 52.05 2.62 16.00
N GLU A 19 50.77 2.97 15.82
CA GLU A 19 49.91 2.61 14.68
C GLU A 19 49.54 1.14 14.50
N LEU A 20 48.34 0.82 14.98
CA LEU A 20 47.33 0.13 14.16
C LEU A 20 45.96 0.49 14.75
N SER A 21 45.38 1.55 14.20
CA SER A 21 43.96 1.88 14.32
C SER A 21 43.16 0.73 13.74
N GLN A 22 42.48 -0.03 14.60
CA GLN A 22 41.30 -0.77 14.18
C GLN A 22 40.19 0.25 14.00
N GLU A 23 40.05 0.77 12.78
CA GLU A 23 38.76 1.28 12.30
C GLU A 23 37.80 0.10 12.35
N GLU A 24 37.00 0.05 13.42
CA GLU A 24 35.72 -0.64 13.40
C GLU A 24 34.87 0.06 12.34
N THR A 25 34.77 -0.56 11.17
CA THR A 25 33.81 -0.19 10.14
C THR A 25 32.42 -0.43 10.73
N GLU A 26 31.86 0.57 11.41
CA GLU A 26 30.44 0.62 11.68
C GLU A 26 29.72 0.48 10.34
N GLU A 27 29.05 -0.66 10.14
CA GLU A 27 28.10 -0.84 9.05
C GLU A 27 27.09 0.30 9.13
N LYS A 28 27.25 1.25 8.22
CA LYS A 28 26.39 2.41 8.04
C LYS A 28 25.03 1.89 7.58
N LYS A 29 24.17 1.51 8.53
CA LYS A 29 22.78 1.16 8.25
C LYS A 29 22.14 2.34 7.52
N GLU A 30 21.76 2.10 6.28
CA GLU A 30 21.05 3.07 5.45
C GLU A 30 19.76 3.47 6.17
N LYS A 31 19.67 4.73 6.59
CA LYS A 31 18.49 5.26 7.30
C LYS A 31 17.33 5.33 6.33
N SER A 32 16.16 4.83 6.72
CA SER A 32 14.96 4.89 5.88
C SER A 32 14.52 6.35 5.67
N GLN A 33 13.83 6.65 4.56
CA GLN A 33 13.29 8.00 4.32
C GLN A 33 12.40 8.50 5.46
N GLU A 34 11.69 7.60 6.12
CA GLU A 34 10.91 7.88 7.32
C GLU A 34 11.80 8.29 8.50
N GLN A 35 12.94 7.62 8.71
CA GLN A 35 13.91 7.98 9.74
C GLN A 35 14.60 9.32 9.45
N LEU A 36 14.88 9.61 8.18
CA LEU A 36 15.41 10.92 7.75
C LEU A 36 14.39 12.04 7.92
N LEU A 37 13.12 11.78 7.66
CA LEU A 37 12.02 12.72 7.90
C LEU A 37 11.85 12.97 9.41
N LYS A 38 11.93 11.92 10.23
CA LYS A 38 11.82 11.98 11.70
C LYS A 38 12.99 12.77 12.32
N GLU A 39 14.22 12.52 11.86
CA GLU A 39 15.41 13.27 12.29
C GLU A 39 15.38 14.75 11.88
N ALA A 40 14.92 15.04 10.65
CA ALA A 40 14.85 16.42 10.15
C ALA A 40 13.74 17.25 10.81
N ILE A 41 12.68 16.61 11.30
CA ILE A 41 11.58 17.27 12.03
C ILE A 41 11.95 17.51 13.50
N GLY A 42 13.06 16.94 14.00
CA GLY A 42 13.52 17.10 15.38
C GLY A 42 12.72 16.29 16.41
N LEU A 43 12.01 15.25 15.97
CA LEU A 43 11.33 14.29 16.83
C LEU A 43 12.27 13.14 17.15
N ASP A 44 12.34 12.72 18.41
CA ASP A 44 13.02 11.48 18.75
C ASP A 44 12.21 10.24 18.33
N GLU A 45 12.87 9.08 18.30
CA GLU A 45 12.24 7.83 17.84
C GLU A 45 11.03 7.42 18.69
N GLN A 46 11.03 7.72 19.99
CA GLN A 46 9.93 7.38 20.89
C GLN A 46 8.73 8.30 20.63
N GLU A 47 8.95 9.58 20.40
CA GLU A 47 7.91 10.55 20.08
C GLU A 47 7.26 10.27 18.73
N SER A 48 8.04 9.91 17.71
CA SER A 48 7.47 9.47 16.42
C SER A 48 6.56 8.26 16.58
N LYS A 49 7.01 7.23 17.31
CA LYS A 49 6.21 6.03 17.58
C LYS A 49 4.91 6.38 18.30
N LYS A 50 4.93 7.32 19.26
CA LYS A 50 3.72 7.80 19.94
C LYS A 50 2.76 8.51 18.98
N ILE A 51 3.28 9.34 18.08
CA ILE A 51 2.46 10.03 17.06
C ILE A 51 1.81 9.02 16.11
N GLU A 52 2.58 8.06 15.60
CA GLU A 52 2.07 7.00 14.71
C GLU A 52 0.99 6.14 15.37
N ARG A 53 1.20 5.76 16.63
CA ARG A 53 0.24 5.01 17.45
C ARG A 53 -1.09 5.77 17.58
N LYS A 54 -1.06 7.07 17.91
CA LYS A 54 -2.26 7.90 17.99
C LYS A 54 -2.92 8.11 16.64
N LEU A 55 -2.13 8.32 15.57
CA LEU A 55 -2.66 8.40 14.21
C LEU A 55 -3.32 7.08 13.80
N PHE A 56 -2.80 5.93 14.22
CA PHE A 56 -3.46 4.65 14.02
C PHE A 56 -4.83 4.60 14.72
N LEU A 57 -4.92 5.02 16.00
CA LEU A 57 -6.20 5.09 16.71
C LEU A 57 -7.22 5.91 15.93
N ALA A 58 -6.84 7.13 15.53
CA ALA A 58 -7.68 8.04 14.76
C ALA A 58 -8.13 7.39 13.44
N ARG A 59 -7.19 6.88 12.64
CA ARG A 59 -7.46 6.27 11.32
C ARG A 59 -8.37 5.07 11.41
N PHE A 60 -8.13 4.16 12.34
CA PHE A 60 -8.93 2.94 12.44
C PHE A 60 -10.35 3.25 12.91
N ILE A 61 -10.51 4.07 13.94
CA ILE A 61 -11.83 4.40 14.49
C ILE A 61 -12.65 5.17 13.46
N ASP A 62 -12.02 6.11 12.75
CA ASP A 62 -12.63 6.85 11.65
C ASP A 62 -13.05 5.92 10.50
N TYR A 63 -12.14 5.06 10.00
CA TYR A 63 -12.46 4.05 8.98
C TYR A 63 -13.63 3.18 9.40
N PHE A 64 -13.60 2.65 10.62
CA PHE A 64 -14.68 1.81 11.13
C PHE A 64 -16.00 2.57 11.23
N SER A 65 -15.98 3.85 11.60
CA SER A 65 -17.19 4.67 11.73
C SER A 65 -17.86 4.97 10.37
N GLU A 66 -17.07 5.10 9.30
CA GLU A 66 -17.56 5.39 7.95
C GLU A 66 -17.89 4.12 7.15
N GLU A 67 -17.12 3.05 7.36
CA GLU A 67 -17.19 1.80 6.61
C GLU A 67 -17.51 0.60 7.51
N THR A 68 -18.38 0.78 8.51
CA THR A 68 -18.76 -0.31 9.45
C THR A 68 -19.26 -1.57 8.73
N LEU A 69 -19.96 -1.39 7.60
CA LEU A 69 -20.49 -2.51 6.80
C LEU A 69 -19.39 -3.44 6.27
N ASP A 70 -18.15 -2.97 6.09
CA ASP A 70 -17.03 -3.80 5.66
C ASP A 70 -16.64 -4.88 6.67
N PHE A 71 -17.05 -4.74 7.93
CA PHE A 71 -16.72 -5.62 9.04
C PHE A 71 -17.80 -6.69 9.33
N ILE A 72 -18.89 -6.68 8.57
CA ILE A 72 -19.97 -7.66 8.70
C ILE A 72 -19.42 -9.09 8.55
N TYR A 73 -19.60 -9.93 9.59
CA TYR A 73 -19.12 -11.31 9.65
C TYR A 73 -17.60 -11.50 9.54
N LYS A 74 -16.81 -10.44 9.72
CA LYS A 74 -15.35 -10.47 9.72
C LYS A 74 -14.78 -10.43 11.15
N ASP A 75 -15.24 -11.34 12.00
CA ASP A 75 -14.84 -11.40 13.43
C ASP A 75 -13.33 -11.44 13.63
N LYS A 76 -12.62 -12.22 12.82
CA LYS A 76 -11.16 -12.34 12.91
C LYS A 76 -10.47 -11.01 12.68
N GLN A 77 -10.83 -10.30 11.60
CA GLN A 77 -10.23 -9.02 11.26
C GLN A 77 -10.58 -7.96 12.30
N PHE A 78 -11.84 -7.92 12.75
CA PHE A 78 -12.27 -6.99 13.79
C PHE A 78 -11.53 -7.23 15.12
N ASN A 79 -11.35 -8.50 15.52
CA ASN A 79 -10.61 -8.84 16.74
C ASN A 79 -9.13 -8.49 16.63
N GLN A 80 -8.51 -8.67 15.45
CA GLN A 80 -7.13 -8.24 15.22
C GLN A 80 -6.95 -6.73 15.44
N TYR A 81 -7.85 -5.90 14.89
CA TYR A 81 -7.81 -4.47 15.16
C TYR A 81 -8.08 -4.12 16.61
N LYS A 82 -9.01 -4.84 17.27
CA LYS A 82 -9.26 -4.64 18.70
C LYS A 82 -8.03 -4.96 19.56
N GLU A 83 -7.31 -6.04 19.24
CA GLU A 83 -6.04 -6.39 19.90
C GLU A 83 -4.97 -5.32 19.64
N GLU A 84 -4.89 -4.79 18.42
CA GLU A 84 -3.96 -3.73 18.07
C GLU A 84 -4.27 -2.42 18.78
N LEU A 85 -5.56 -2.03 18.86
CA LEU A 85 -6.02 -0.91 19.67
C LEU A 85 -5.58 -1.07 21.14
N ASN A 86 -5.81 -2.24 21.74
CA ASN A 86 -5.41 -2.49 23.13
C ASN A 86 -3.89 -2.41 23.30
N LYS A 87 -3.09 -2.91 22.35
CA LYS A 87 -1.63 -2.77 22.39
C LYS A 87 -1.21 -1.30 22.36
N VAL A 88 -1.85 -0.49 21.51
CA VAL A 88 -1.58 0.94 21.43
C VAL A 88 -1.95 1.63 22.74
N LEU A 89 -3.09 1.32 23.33
CA LEU A 89 -3.54 1.92 24.60
C LEU A 89 -2.62 1.57 25.75
N ASN A 90 -2.26 0.28 25.91
CA ASN A 90 -1.34 -0.14 26.96
C ASN A 90 0.02 0.56 26.81
N ALA A 91 0.51 0.71 25.59
CA ALA A 91 1.77 1.41 25.35
C ALA A 91 1.68 2.92 25.65
N LEU A 92 0.52 3.55 25.41
CA LEU A 92 0.27 4.93 25.82
C LEU A 92 0.09 5.05 27.34
N GLU A 93 -0.39 4.01 28.03
CA GLU A 93 -0.52 4.00 29.49
C GLU A 93 0.84 3.90 30.19
N GLU A 94 1.70 3.00 29.69
CA GLU A 94 3.02 2.72 30.27
C GLU A 94 4.04 3.82 29.97
N GLU A 95 4.02 4.37 28.75
CA GLU A 95 5.06 5.28 28.24
C GLU A 95 4.57 6.72 28.06
N GLY A 96 3.25 6.97 28.19
CA GLY A 96 2.63 8.24 27.82
C GLY A 96 2.72 9.36 28.86
N ASP A 97 2.47 10.58 28.41
CA ASP A 97 2.32 11.75 29.26
C ASP A 97 0.90 11.84 29.88
N GLU A 98 0.66 12.86 30.70
CA GLU A 98 -0.66 13.05 31.33
C GLU A 98 -1.78 13.27 30.30
N GLU A 99 -1.49 13.86 29.14
CA GLU A 99 -2.49 14.00 28.07
C GLU A 99 -2.81 12.65 27.42
N ASP A 100 -1.83 11.77 27.26
CA ASP A 100 -2.02 10.39 26.78
C ASP A 100 -2.97 9.62 27.71
N LYS A 101 -2.83 9.79 29.03
CA LYS A 101 -3.73 9.21 30.03
C LYS A 101 -5.14 9.75 29.93
N LEU A 102 -5.30 11.04 29.62
CA LEU A 102 -6.63 11.64 29.39
C LEU A 102 -7.30 11.07 28.14
N LEU A 103 -6.54 10.74 27.07
CA LEU A 103 -7.09 10.06 25.89
C LEU A 103 -7.57 8.65 26.24
N ILE A 104 -6.79 7.88 27.00
CA ILE A 104 -7.19 6.54 27.46
C ILE A 104 -8.48 6.63 28.28
N LYS A 105 -8.52 7.57 29.23
CA LYS A 105 -9.72 7.80 30.04
C LYS A 105 -10.92 8.21 29.18
N SER A 106 -10.74 9.10 28.20
CA SER A 106 -11.81 9.46 27.25
C SER A 106 -12.32 8.24 26.48
N MET A 107 -11.43 7.32 26.11
CA MET A 107 -11.79 6.09 25.42
C MET A 107 -12.68 5.17 26.28
N GLU A 108 -12.37 5.08 27.57
CA GLU A 108 -13.15 4.32 28.55
C GLU A 108 -14.50 5.00 28.84
N ASP A 109 -14.47 6.30 29.16
CA ASP A 109 -15.64 7.11 29.49
C ASP A 109 -16.66 7.12 28.34
N LYS A 110 -16.18 7.24 27.09
CA LYS A 110 -17.01 7.17 25.88
C LYS A 110 -17.34 5.73 25.46
N SER A 111 -16.80 4.73 26.16
CA SER A 111 -17.04 3.31 25.88
C SER A 111 -16.77 2.93 24.43
N ILE A 112 -15.69 3.46 23.83
CA ILE A 112 -15.40 3.35 22.38
C ILE A 112 -15.42 1.90 21.91
N ILE A 113 -14.76 0.99 22.64
CA ILE A 113 -14.71 -0.44 22.28
C ILE A 113 -16.12 -1.07 22.26
N ASN A 114 -16.97 -0.72 23.23
CA ASN A 114 -18.34 -1.23 23.29
C ASN A 114 -19.19 -0.65 22.14
N THR A 115 -18.97 0.62 21.80
CA THR A 115 -19.61 1.28 20.66
C THR A 115 -19.23 0.61 19.33
N LEU A 116 -17.94 0.30 19.12
CA LEU A 116 -17.49 -0.46 17.94
C LEU A 116 -18.18 -1.83 17.84
N GLN A 117 -18.29 -2.56 18.96
CA GLN A 117 -18.96 -3.85 19.00
C GLN A 117 -20.48 -3.75 18.73
N ARG A 118 -21.14 -2.73 19.30
CA ARG A 118 -22.57 -2.48 19.07
C ARG A 118 -22.85 -2.15 17.61
N LEU A 119 -22.06 -1.27 17.01
CA LEU A 119 -22.15 -0.92 15.60
C LEU A 119 -21.94 -2.14 14.69
N LYS A 120 -20.91 -2.96 14.95
CA LYS A 120 -20.70 -4.21 14.22
C LYS A 120 -21.91 -5.15 14.33
N SER A 121 -22.45 -5.33 15.53
CA SER A 121 -23.62 -6.19 15.73
C SER A 121 -24.85 -5.66 15.01
N ASN A 122 -25.08 -4.34 15.04
CA ASN A 122 -26.15 -3.69 14.32
C ASN A 122 -26.00 -3.85 12.80
N ALA A 123 -24.77 -3.75 12.28
CA ALA A 123 -24.47 -3.98 10.87
C ALA A 123 -24.76 -5.43 10.45
N GLU A 124 -24.40 -6.40 11.29
CA GLU A 124 -24.71 -7.82 11.05
C GLU A 124 -26.22 -8.09 11.14
N ASN A 125 -26.94 -7.45 12.07
CA ASN A 125 -28.39 -7.60 12.17
C ASN A 125 -29.11 -7.00 10.95
N LEU A 126 -28.65 -5.84 10.46
CA LEU A 126 -29.11 -5.26 9.21
C LEU A 126 -28.87 -6.21 8.05
N ALA A 127 -27.65 -6.76 7.93
CA ALA A 127 -27.31 -7.75 6.91
C ALA A 127 -28.25 -8.96 6.93
N LYS A 128 -28.50 -9.55 8.12
CA LYS A 128 -29.46 -10.66 8.28
C LYS A 128 -30.86 -10.29 7.84
N SER A 129 -31.34 -9.10 8.22
CA SER A 129 -32.68 -8.62 7.86
C SER A 129 -32.88 -8.45 6.35
N LYS A 130 -31.79 -8.20 5.61
CA LYS A 130 -31.77 -8.06 4.15
C LYS A 130 -31.38 -9.37 3.43
N GLY A 131 -31.31 -10.49 4.14
CA GLY A 131 -31.04 -11.82 3.58
C GLY A 131 -29.55 -12.16 3.40
N VAL A 132 -28.64 -11.39 4.00
CA VAL A 132 -27.20 -11.66 3.99
C VAL A 132 -26.82 -12.41 5.28
N GLU A 133 -26.68 -13.73 5.19
CA GLU A 133 -26.45 -14.60 6.36
C GLU A 133 -24.97 -14.92 6.67
N GLN A 134 -24.07 -14.70 5.71
CA GLN A 134 -22.66 -15.10 5.82
C GLN A 134 -21.73 -14.06 5.20
N ALA A 135 -20.49 -14.02 5.67
CA ALA A 135 -19.43 -13.21 5.08
C ALA A 135 -19.30 -13.51 3.58
N TYR A 136 -19.21 -12.47 2.75
CA TYR A 136 -19.01 -12.62 1.31
C TYR A 136 -17.72 -13.38 1.01
N ASP A 137 -16.65 -13.20 1.79
CA ASP A 137 -15.40 -13.98 1.64
C ASP A 137 -15.60 -15.49 1.85
N LYS A 138 -16.42 -15.86 2.85
CA LYS A 138 -16.76 -17.27 3.09
C LYS A 138 -17.60 -17.83 1.96
N LYS A 139 -18.56 -17.06 1.45
CA LYS A 139 -19.39 -17.43 0.29
C LYS A 139 -18.51 -17.61 -0.95
N MET A 140 -17.64 -16.64 -1.24
CA MET A 140 -16.68 -16.68 -2.35
C MET A 140 -15.77 -17.90 -2.26
N ARG A 141 -15.20 -18.20 -1.08
CA ARG A 141 -14.34 -19.38 -0.90
C ARG A 141 -15.10 -20.68 -1.15
N LYS A 142 -16.34 -20.82 -0.68
CA LYS A 142 -17.18 -22.00 -0.94
C LYS A 142 -17.45 -22.17 -2.43
N TRP A 143 -17.88 -21.11 -3.12
CA TRP A 143 -18.13 -21.14 -4.56
C TRP A 143 -16.86 -21.46 -5.35
N SER A 144 -15.75 -20.82 -5.01
CA SER A 144 -14.45 -21.10 -5.63
C SER A 144 -14.08 -22.57 -5.49
N ILE A 145 -14.18 -23.17 -4.29
CA ILE A 145 -13.90 -24.61 -4.08
C ILE A 145 -14.86 -25.49 -4.90
N ILE A 146 -16.15 -25.18 -4.92
CA ILE A 146 -17.15 -25.96 -5.66
C ILE A 146 -16.84 -25.97 -7.16
N ILE A 147 -16.27 -24.88 -7.70
CA ILE A 147 -15.94 -24.76 -9.13
C ILE A 147 -14.57 -25.35 -9.44
N THR A 148 -13.56 -25.14 -8.57
CA THR A 148 -12.20 -25.61 -8.82
C THR A 148 -12.04 -27.11 -8.55
N LEU A 149 -12.81 -27.71 -7.64
CA LEU A 149 -12.69 -29.14 -7.32
C LEU A 149 -13.02 -30.05 -8.53
N PRO A 150 -14.11 -29.84 -9.30
CA PRO A 150 -14.34 -30.58 -10.54
C PRO A 150 -13.24 -30.37 -11.59
N MET A 151 -12.69 -29.15 -11.69
CA MET A 151 -11.59 -28.84 -12.61
C MET A 151 -10.33 -29.64 -12.26
N PHE A 152 -9.97 -29.70 -10.97
CA PHE A 152 -8.87 -30.54 -10.50
C PHE A 152 -9.11 -32.02 -10.78
N GLY A 153 -10.35 -32.50 -10.57
CA GLY A 153 -10.74 -33.86 -10.91
C GLY A 153 -10.56 -34.17 -12.40
N LEU A 154 -10.99 -33.25 -13.28
CA LEU A 154 -10.82 -33.36 -14.73
C LEU A 154 -9.34 -33.38 -15.13
N LEU A 155 -8.53 -32.48 -14.55
CA LEU A 155 -7.08 -32.43 -14.78
C LEU A 155 -6.38 -33.73 -14.39
N ILE A 156 -6.73 -34.30 -13.23
CA ILE A 156 -6.20 -35.59 -12.79
C ILE A 156 -6.60 -36.68 -13.79
N LEU A 157 -7.86 -36.72 -14.23
CA LEU A 157 -8.35 -37.70 -15.21
C LEU A 157 -7.61 -37.61 -16.55
N LEU A 158 -7.31 -36.39 -17.00
CA LEU A 158 -6.54 -36.13 -18.23
C LEU A 158 -5.09 -36.63 -18.14
N ILE A 159 -4.47 -36.51 -16.96
CA ILE A 159 -3.09 -36.99 -16.73
C ILE A 159 -3.03 -38.52 -16.75
N PHE A 160 -4.01 -39.20 -16.14
CA PHE A 160 -3.98 -40.66 -15.98
C PHE A 160 -4.61 -41.45 -17.14
N LEU A 161 -5.41 -40.83 -18.00
CA LEU A 161 -6.11 -41.51 -19.11
C LEU A 161 -5.98 -40.75 -20.45
N PRO A 162 -4.76 -40.45 -20.94
CA PRO A 162 -4.55 -39.60 -22.11
C PRO A 162 -5.19 -40.15 -23.39
N ASP A 163 -5.19 -41.48 -23.58
CA ASP A 163 -5.72 -42.12 -24.79
C ASP A 163 -7.22 -41.89 -24.98
N LEU A 164 -7.97 -41.82 -23.88
CA LEU A 164 -9.42 -41.58 -23.87
C LEU A 164 -9.79 -40.15 -24.29
N PHE A 165 -8.88 -39.18 -24.07
CA PHE A 165 -9.15 -37.76 -24.29
C PHE A 165 -8.47 -37.18 -25.54
N SER A 166 -7.55 -37.91 -26.19
CA SER A 166 -6.88 -37.49 -27.42
C SER A 166 -7.86 -37.03 -28.51
N ASN A 167 -8.96 -37.76 -28.71
CA ASN A 167 -10.02 -37.47 -29.69
C ASN A 167 -11.02 -36.38 -29.23
N MET A 168 -11.00 -35.99 -27.95
CA MET A 168 -11.89 -34.98 -27.36
C MET A 168 -11.20 -33.63 -27.14
N SER A 169 -9.92 -33.52 -27.47
CA SER A 169 -9.08 -32.33 -27.26
C SER A 169 -9.73 -31.02 -27.74
N LEU A 170 -10.42 -31.06 -28.88
CA LEU A 170 -11.08 -29.90 -29.49
C LEU A 170 -12.29 -29.37 -28.68
N PHE A 171 -12.96 -30.23 -27.91
CA PHE A 171 -14.06 -29.85 -27.00
C PHE A 171 -13.57 -29.54 -25.58
N LEU A 172 -12.46 -30.14 -25.19
CA LEU A 172 -11.89 -30.02 -23.86
C LEU A 172 -11.28 -28.63 -23.60
N PHE A 173 -10.65 -28.03 -24.62
CA PHE A 173 -10.00 -26.72 -24.49
C PHE A 173 -11.00 -25.59 -24.19
N PRO A 174 -12.10 -25.42 -24.94
CA PRO A 174 -13.13 -24.43 -24.61
C PRO A 174 -13.76 -24.66 -23.24
N LEU A 175 -13.97 -25.93 -22.87
CA LEU A 175 -14.52 -26.30 -21.58
C LEU A 175 -13.59 -25.86 -20.43
N LEU A 176 -12.30 -26.13 -20.55
CA LEU A 176 -11.29 -25.67 -19.59
C LEU A 176 -11.24 -24.15 -19.51
N CYS A 177 -11.27 -23.43 -20.64
CA CYS A 177 -11.32 -21.96 -20.63
C CYS A 177 -12.53 -21.43 -19.85
N VAL A 178 -13.72 -22.00 -20.05
CA VAL A 178 -14.93 -21.61 -19.30
C VAL A 178 -14.77 -21.88 -17.80
N PHE A 179 -14.23 -23.03 -17.41
CA PHE A 179 -13.99 -23.35 -16.01
C PHE A 179 -12.89 -22.49 -15.37
N CYS A 180 -11.90 -22.03 -16.12
CA CYS A 180 -10.85 -21.12 -15.64
C CYS A 180 -11.39 -19.68 -15.44
N MET A 181 -12.30 -19.22 -16.30
CA MET A 181 -12.90 -17.88 -16.20
C MET A 181 -14.10 -17.81 -15.24
N ALA A 182 -14.83 -18.92 -15.03
CA ALA A 182 -16.01 -18.91 -14.16
C ALA A 182 -15.75 -18.40 -12.72
N PRO A 183 -14.63 -18.76 -12.04
CA PRO A 183 -14.32 -18.23 -10.71
C PRO A 183 -14.14 -16.71 -10.68
N SER A 184 -13.46 -16.11 -11.67
CA SER A 184 -13.25 -14.66 -11.72
C SER A 184 -14.56 -13.92 -11.98
N LEU A 185 -15.40 -14.42 -12.89
CA LEU A 185 -16.72 -13.86 -13.16
C LEU A 185 -17.64 -13.92 -11.93
N ILE A 186 -17.67 -15.07 -11.24
CA ILE A 186 -18.49 -15.24 -10.03
C ILE A 186 -17.98 -14.35 -8.90
N ARG A 187 -16.65 -14.21 -8.75
CA ARG A 187 -16.05 -13.27 -7.80
C ARG A 187 -16.47 -11.83 -8.11
N GLY A 188 -16.38 -11.41 -9.37
CA GLY A 188 -16.80 -10.08 -9.81
C GLY A 188 -18.27 -9.80 -9.51
N GLN A 189 -19.16 -10.74 -9.83
CA GLN A 189 -20.59 -10.60 -9.54
C GLN A 189 -20.90 -10.57 -8.04
N LEU A 190 -20.23 -11.40 -7.23
CA LEU A 190 -20.42 -11.40 -5.77
C LEU A 190 -19.92 -10.09 -5.15
N MET A 191 -18.77 -9.58 -5.58
CA MET A 191 -18.23 -8.30 -5.12
C MET A 191 -19.13 -7.15 -5.52
N ARG A 192 -19.63 -7.13 -6.77
CA ARG A 192 -20.59 -6.12 -7.23
C ARG A 192 -21.85 -6.11 -6.37
N LYS A 193 -22.45 -7.28 -6.11
CA LYS A 193 -23.61 -7.39 -5.21
C LYS A 193 -23.31 -6.95 -3.78
N TRP A 194 -22.08 -7.14 -3.31
CA TRP A 194 -21.65 -6.66 -2.01
C TRP A 194 -21.58 -5.14 -1.97
N TYR A 195 -20.95 -4.52 -2.98
CA TYR A 195 -20.89 -3.06 -3.09
C TYR A 195 -22.28 -2.44 -3.24
N GLU A 196 -23.15 -3.01 -4.08
CA GLU A 196 -24.56 -2.59 -4.20
C GLU A 196 -25.27 -2.65 -2.84
N PHE A 197 -25.13 -3.77 -2.10
CA PHE A 197 -25.67 -3.88 -0.74
C PHE A 197 -25.14 -2.78 0.20
N LYS A 198 -23.83 -2.49 0.17
CA LYS A 198 -23.27 -1.43 1.02
C LYS A 198 -23.84 -0.07 0.67
N GLU A 199 -23.82 0.32 -0.60
CA GLU A 199 -24.30 1.62 -1.06
C GLU A 199 -25.78 1.85 -0.73
N GLU A 200 -26.63 0.85 -0.98
CA GLU A 200 -28.07 0.93 -0.72
C GLU A 200 -28.39 1.09 0.78
N ASN A 201 -27.58 0.49 1.65
CA ASN A 201 -27.88 0.41 3.08
C ASN A 201 -27.03 1.35 3.95
N LYS A 202 -25.97 1.97 3.41
CA LYS A 202 -25.05 2.86 4.15
C LYS A 202 -25.80 4.02 4.81
N LYS A 203 -26.67 4.70 4.06
CA LYS A 203 -27.45 5.84 4.57
C LYS A 203 -28.43 5.43 5.68
N GLU A 204 -29.15 4.33 5.50
CA GLU A 204 -30.07 3.78 6.50
C GLU A 204 -29.31 3.42 7.78
N PHE A 205 -28.20 2.70 7.65
CA PHE A 205 -27.35 2.30 8.77
C PHE A 205 -26.84 3.52 9.55
N TYR A 206 -26.31 4.53 8.84
CA TYR A 206 -25.81 5.75 9.46
C TYR A 206 -26.90 6.48 10.24
N GLN A 207 -28.11 6.60 9.69
CA GLN A 207 -29.23 7.27 10.36
C GLN A 207 -29.66 6.55 11.65
N GLN A 208 -29.74 5.22 11.62
CA GLN A 208 -30.13 4.42 12.78
C GLN A 208 -29.07 4.42 13.88
N ASN A 209 -27.80 4.58 13.53
CA ASN A 209 -26.66 4.47 14.45
C ASN A 209 -25.92 5.80 14.65
N ARG A 210 -26.55 6.93 14.29
CA ARG A 210 -25.90 8.24 14.29
C ARG A 210 -25.25 8.59 15.63
N GLY A 211 -25.92 8.31 16.75
CA GLY A 211 -25.39 8.61 18.08
C GLY A 211 -24.06 7.92 18.36
N ASP A 212 -23.97 6.64 18.01
CA ASP A 212 -22.75 5.84 18.18
C ASP A 212 -21.63 6.32 17.26
N ILE A 213 -21.96 6.64 16.01
CA ILE A 213 -20.99 7.15 15.04
C ILE A 213 -20.43 8.52 15.48
N VAL A 214 -21.28 9.41 16.00
CA VAL A 214 -20.84 10.70 16.54
C VAL A 214 -19.90 10.50 17.73
N ILE A 215 -20.18 9.58 18.65
CA ILE A 215 -19.27 9.27 19.77
C ILE A 215 -17.88 8.85 19.26
N LEU A 216 -17.82 8.01 18.22
CA LEU A 216 -16.55 7.60 17.61
C LEU A 216 -15.81 8.78 16.97
N LYS A 217 -16.52 9.61 16.20
CA LYS A 217 -15.94 10.79 15.53
C LYS A 217 -15.45 11.84 16.53
N ASP A 218 -16.21 12.08 17.61
CA ASP A 218 -15.82 13.01 18.67
C ASP A 218 -14.51 12.55 19.33
N TYR A 219 -14.35 11.25 19.58
CA TYR A 219 -13.10 10.71 20.11
C TYR A 219 -11.94 10.83 19.11
N VAL A 220 -12.17 10.57 17.82
CA VAL A 220 -11.14 10.81 16.78
C VAL A 220 -10.72 12.28 16.76
N GLY A 221 -11.68 13.21 16.85
CA GLY A 221 -11.41 14.65 16.94
C GLY A 221 -10.53 15.02 18.13
N GLU A 222 -10.78 14.44 19.31
CA GLU A 222 -9.93 14.62 20.50
C GLU A 222 -8.51 14.11 20.29
N VAL A 223 -8.34 12.91 19.71
CA VAL A 223 -7.02 12.34 19.41
C VAL A 223 -6.25 13.24 18.43
N LEU A 224 -6.91 13.72 17.37
CA LEU A 224 -6.31 14.59 16.36
C LEU A 224 -5.94 15.97 16.93
N ASN A 225 -6.81 16.56 17.76
CA ASN A 225 -6.52 17.83 18.43
C ASN A 225 -5.35 17.70 19.40
N ASN A 226 -5.29 16.58 20.15
CA ASN A 226 -4.16 16.30 21.03
C ASN A 226 -2.85 16.14 20.26
N LEU A 227 -2.86 15.38 19.16
CA LEU A 227 -1.73 15.25 18.25
C LEU A 227 -1.23 16.60 17.75
N ARG A 228 -2.15 17.43 17.23
CA ARG A 228 -1.86 18.77 16.74
C ARG A 228 -1.20 19.63 17.80
N ALA A 229 -1.76 19.67 19.01
CA ALA A 229 -1.22 20.45 20.12
C ALA A 229 0.22 20.02 20.45
N LYS A 230 0.47 18.71 20.55
CA LYS A 230 1.79 18.15 20.83
C LYS A 230 2.81 18.47 19.74
N MET A 231 2.42 18.39 18.47
CA MET A 231 3.30 18.76 17.36
C MET A 231 3.60 20.26 17.32
N LEU A 232 2.64 21.10 17.67
CA LEU A 232 2.85 22.54 17.78
C LEU A 232 3.82 22.90 18.91
N ASP A 233 3.68 22.27 20.09
CA ASP A 233 4.60 22.46 21.22
C ASP A 233 6.04 22.09 20.86
N LYS A 234 6.19 21.00 20.09
CA LYS A 234 7.47 20.52 19.57
C LYS A 234 7.97 21.28 18.33
N LYS A 235 7.24 22.30 17.87
CA LYS A 235 7.57 23.10 16.67
C LYS A 235 7.73 22.26 15.40
N VAL A 236 7.00 21.15 15.30
CA VAL A 236 6.98 20.26 14.15
C VAL A 236 6.25 20.94 12.99
N PRO A 237 6.85 21.05 11.80
CA PRO A 237 6.16 21.59 10.63
C PRO A 237 4.97 20.70 10.22
N LEU A 238 3.75 21.15 10.57
CA LEU A 238 2.53 20.36 10.39
C LEU A 238 2.29 19.95 8.93
N GLN A 239 2.73 20.77 7.96
CA GLN A 239 2.58 20.54 6.52
C GLN A 239 3.20 19.21 6.05
N LEU A 240 4.20 18.72 6.77
CA LEU A 240 4.91 17.49 6.43
C LEU A 240 4.14 16.24 6.87
N ILE A 241 3.24 16.39 7.84
CA ILE A 241 2.47 15.28 8.39
C ILE A 241 1.21 15.12 7.55
N LYS A 242 1.24 14.11 6.68
CA LYS A 242 0.11 13.71 5.85
C LYS A 242 -0.47 12.39 6.35
N PHE A 243 -1.78 12.30 6.42
CA PHE A 243 -2.46 11.08 6.84
C PHE A 243 -3.83 10.99 6.16
N VAL A 244 -4.38 9.77 6.11
CA VAL A 244 -5.64 9.49 5.42
C VAL A 244 -6.74 9.28 6.45
N LEU A 245 -7.88 9.93 6.22
CA LEU A 245 -9.14 9.71 6.93
C LEU A 245 -10.25 9.42 5.92
N HIS A 246 -11.35 8.86 6.38
CA HIS A 246 -12.57 8.54 5.66
C HIS A 246 -13.69 9.55 5.92
N SER A 247 -13.56 10.42 6.92
CA SER A 247 -14.52 11.49 7.21
C SER A 247 -13.98 12.89 6.97
N ARG A 248 -14.89 13.83 6.70
CA ARG A 248 -14.60 15.27 6.55
C ARG A 248 -14.99 16.10 7.76
N ASP A 249 -15.50 15.47 8.80
CA ASP A 249 -16.16 16.14 9.92
C ASP A 249 -15.17 16.76 10.93
N TYR A 250 -13.87 16.56 10.73
CA TYR A 250 -12.85 17.00 11.66
C TYR A 250 -12.44 18.45 11.42
N GLU A 251 -12.48 19.23 12.49
CA GLU A 251 -11.95 20.59 12.51
C GLU A 251 -10.42 20.58 12.55
N ASN A 252 -9.80 21.74 12.29
CA ASN A 252 -8.35 21.93 12.40
C ASN A 252 -7.48 21.11 11.44
N LEU A 253 -8.06 20.63 10.34
CA LEU A 253 -7.35 19.92 9.28
C LEU A 253 -7.49 20.65 7.94
N ASN A 254 -6.45 20.58 7.12
CA ASN A 254 -6.46 21.04 5.73
C ASN A 254 -6.53 19.83 4.80
N LEU A 255 -7.56 19.77 3.96
CA LEU A 255 -7.70 18.75 2.93
C LEU A 255 -6.68 19.01 1.82
N ILE A 256 -5.80 18.05 1.56
CA ILE A 256 -4.81 18.10 0.48
C ILE A 256 -5.38 17.46 -0.77
N ASN A 257 -5.95 16.25 -0.64
CA ASN A 257 -6.43 15.46 -1.75
C ASN A 257 -7.60 14.57 -1.33
N GLN A 258 -8.40 14.16 -2.30
CA GLN A 258 -9.49 13.19 -2.13
C GLN A 258 -9.32 12.08 -3.17
N LYS A 259 -9.37 10.84 -2.71
CA LYS A 259 -9.42 9.64 -3.57
C LYS A 259 -10.73 8.91 -3.31
N SER A 260 -11.40 8.48 -4.37
CA SER A 260 -12.60 7.64 -4.25
C SER A 260 -12.34 6.35 -5.00
N GLY A 261 -12.50 5.20 -4.33
CA GLY A 261 -12.23 3.89 -4.92
C GLY A 261 -13.00 2.79 -4.18
N LYS A 262 -13.48 1.80 -4.94
CA LYS A 262 -14.13 0.57 -4.41
C LYS A 262 -15.24 0.84 -3.37
N GLY A 263 -16.04 1.89 -3.59
CA GLY A 263 -17.16 2.28 -2.71
C GLY A 263 -16.74 2.95 -1.39
N THR A 264 -15.50 3.43 -1.30
CA THR A 264 -15.00 4.19 -0.13
C THR A 264 -14.37 5.49 -0.61
N THR A 265 -14.49 6.54 0.19
CA THR A 265 -13.78 7.80 -0.04
C THR A 265 -12.72 7.98 1.02
N GLN A 266 -11.53 8.35 0.57
CA GLN A 266 -10.37 8.65 1.38
C GLN A 266 -9.97 10.10 1.17
N TYR A 267 -9.67 10.78 2.27
CA TYR A 267 -9.30 12.17 2.34
C TYR A 267 -7.90 12.26 2.93
N VAL A 268 -6.98 12.84 2.16
CA VAL A 268 -5.61 13.08 2.59
C VAL A 268 -5.58 14.43 3.29
N TYR A 269 -5.23 14.43 4.56
CA TYR A 269 -5.20 15.61 5.42
C TYR A 269 -3.78 15.96 5.84
N THR A 270 -3.60 17.23 6.17
CA THR A 270 -2.53 17.75 7.04
C THR A 270 -3.15 18.59 8.14
N PHE A 271 -2.45 18.80 9.25
CA PHE A 271 -2.96 19.64 10.33
C PHE A 271 -2.92 21.12 9.95
N ALA A 272 -3.97 21.86 10.30
CA ALA A 272 -4.02 23.31 10.12
C ALA A 272 -3.27 24.02 11.26
N TYR A 273 -2.61 25.13 10.97
CA TYR A 273 -2.07 26.01 12.02
C TYR A 273 -3.20 26.81 12.66
N PRO A 274 -3.14 27.13 13.96
CA PRO A 274 -4.10 28.03 14.60
C PRO A 274 -4.09 29.41 13.94
N GLU A 275 -5.22 30.12 13.99
CA GLU A 275 -5.30 31.48 13.45
C GLU A 275 -4.26 32.39 14.12
N GLY A 276 -3.53 33.16 13.31
CA GLY A 276 -2.48 34.06 13.79
C GLY A 276 -1.12 33.39 14.06
N MET A 277 -0.99 32.06 13.89
CA MET A 277 0.30 31.37 13.96
C MET A 277 0.85 31.11 12.55
N GLU A 278 2.07 31.57 12.28
CA GLU A 278 2.75 31.26 11.03
C GLU A 278 3.28 29.82 11.01
N PRO A 279 3.25 29.14 9.85
CA PRO A 279 3.97 27.90 9.59
C PRO A 279 5.39 27.85 10.14
N PHE A 280 5.75 26.74 10.80
CA PHE A 280 7.16 26.50 11.12
C PHE A 280 7.95 26.29 9.81
N PRO A 281 9.19 26.81 9.74
CA PRO A 281 10.01 26.67 8.55
C PRO A 281 10.32 25.19 8.30
N VAL A 282 10.02 24.72 7.10
CA VAL A 282 10.41 23.37 6.67
C VAL A 282 11.93 23.33 6.48
N PRO A 283 12.66 22.38 7.08
CA PRO A 283 14.08 22.19 6.84
C PRO A 283 14.39 22.11 5.34
N LYS A 284 15.47 22.77 4.90
CA LYS A 284 15.81 22.89 3.47
C LYS A 284 16.08 21.53 2.83
N GLU A 285 16.57 20.60 3.64
CA GLU A 285 16.85 19.20 3.30
C GLU A 285 15.56 18.47 2.90
N LEU A 286 14.42 18.82 3.51
CA LEU A 286 13.10 18.26 3.21
C LEU A 286 12.36 19.03 2.10
N MET A 287 12.65 20.31 1.90
CA MET A 287 12.02 21.08 0.81
C MET A 287 12.28 20.49 -0.57
N GLN A 288 13.46 19.91 -0.81
CA GLN A 288 13.78 19.27 -2.11
C GLN A 288 12.94 18.01 -2.36
N GLN A 289 12.56 17.28 -1.31
CA GLN A 289 11.65 16.13 -1.43
C GLN A 289 10.18 16.55 -1.60
N TYR A 290 9.74 17.69 -1.06
CA TYR A 290 8.32 18.08 -1.12
C TYR A 290 7.97 19.04 -2.27
N GLN A 291 8.95 19.73 -2.87
CA GLN A 291 8.74 20.66 -3.99
C GLN A 291 8.80 20.00 -5.37
N SER A 292 9.20 18.73 -5.48
CA SER A 292 9.09 18.00 -6.73
C SER A 292 7.65 17.45 -6.88
N PRO A 293 6.93 17.75 -7.99
CA PRO A 293 5.63 17.16 -8.28
C PRO A 293 5.65 15.61 -8.32
N GLU A 294 6.83 15.02 -8.42
CA GLU A 294 7.06 13.57 -8.50
C GLU A 294 7.02 12.88 -7.13
N ALA A 295 7.30 13.60 -6.03
CA ALA A 295 7.26 13.04 -4.68
C ALA A 295 5.84 12.87 -4.11
N LEU A 296 4.88 13.67 -4.57
CA LEU A 296 3.45 13.48 -4.26
C LEU A 296 2.88 12.20 -4.89
N LYS A 297 3.50 11.70 -5.97
CA LYS A 297 3.16 10.38 -6.55
C LYS A 297 3.79 9.23 -5.76
N LYS A 298 4.95 9.42 -5.12
CA LYS A 298 5.65 8.37 -4.33
C LYS A 298 5.07 8.11 -2.94
N GLN A 299 4.32 9.05 -2.34
CA GLN A 299 3.78 8.90 -0.97
C GLN A 299 2.54 7.99 -0.84
N ILE A 300 2.08 7.29 -1.89
CA ILE A 300 0.88 6.41 -1.82
C ILE A 300 1.14 4.95 -2.24
N SER A 301 2.38 4.52 -2.52
CA SER A 301 2.68 3.08 -2.62
C SER A 301 4.08 2.76 -2.08
N GLU A 302 4.15 2.44 -0.78
CA GLU A 302 5.22 1.57 -0.25
C GLU A 302 4.88 0.08 -0.41
N GLU A 303 3.87 -0.26 -1.20
CA GLU A 303 3.83 -1.58 -1.80
C GLU A 303 4.64 -1.53 -3.10
N PRO A 304 5.67 -2.37 -3.26
CA PRO A 304 6.36 -2.49 -4.55
C PRO A 304 5.31 -2.75 -5.62
N GLU A 305 5.37 -1.99 -6.72
CA GLU A 305 4.42 -2.15 -7.82
C GLU A 305 4.49 -3.59 -8.32
N LYS A 306 3.35 -4.28 -8.42
CA LYS A 306 3.32 -5.72 -8.73
C LYS A 306 2.92 -6.02 -10.19
N ASN A 307 2.15 -5.12 -10.80
CA ASN A 307 1.54 -5.34 -12.11
C ASN A 307 2.43 -4.82 -13.25
N PHE A 308 3.56 -5.48 -13.46
CA PHE A 308 4.43 -5.19 -14.60
C PHE A 308 4.11 -6.10 -15.78
N ILE A 309 3.80 -5.47 -16.91
CA ILE A 309 3.63 -6.13 -18.20
C ILE A 309 4.89 -5.87 -19.02
N VAL A 310 5.44 -6.90 -19.66
CA VAL A 310 6.55 -6.75 -20.59
C VAL A 310 6.03 -7.08 -21.99
N LEU A 311 6.26 -6.17 -22.93
CA LEU A 311 5.87 -6.35 -24.33
C LEU A 311 6.92 -7.24 -25.01
N THR A 312 6.57 -8.52 -25.20
CA THR A 312 7.40 -9.54 -25.87
C THR A 312 6.99 -9.69 -27.34
N ASP A 313 7.79 -10.43 -28.11
CA ASP A 313 7.55 -10.67 -29.56
C ASP A 313 7.33 -9.36 -30.36
N LEU A 314 8.11 -8.35 -29.99
CA LEU A 314 7.97 -6.98 -30.46
C LEU A 314 8.33 -6.84 -31.94
N LYS A 315 7.45 -6.21 -32.72
CA LYS A 315 7.80 -5.64 -34.03
C LYS A 315 7.96 -4.13 -33.89
N ALA A 316 9.14 -3.71 -33.46
CA ALA A 316 9.50 -2.30 -33.33
C ALA A 316 10.69 -1.92 -34.20
N GLN A 317 10.60 -0.74 -34.80
CA GLN A 317 11.66 -0.14 -35.60
C GLN A 317 11.63 1.40 -35.46
N ASP A 318 12.80 2.00 -35.28
CA ASP A 318 13.02 3.42 -35.04
C ASP A 318 12.20 3.96 -33.85
N GLY A 319 12.06 3.13 -32.81
CA GLY A 319 11.28 3.46 -31.61
C GLY A 319 9.76 3.47 -31.82
N ILE A 320 9.25 2.89 -32.91
CA ILE A 320 7.82 2.74 -33.21
C ILE A 320 7.43 1.27 -33.13
N ILE A 321 6.50 0.95 -32.24
CA ILE A 321 5.99 -0.39 -31.96
C ILE A 321 4.74 -0.63 -32.81
N ARG A 322 4.80 -1.60 -33.74
CA ARG A 322 3.67 -1.94 -34.63
C ARG A 322 2.83 -3.10 -34.13
N ASP A 323 3.46 -4.02 -33.40
CA ASP A 323 2.89 -5.28 -32.94
C ASP A 323 3.66 -5.76 -31.69
N PHE A 324 2.97 -6.40 -30.77
CA PHE A 324 3.54 -6.88 -29.51
C PHE A 324 2.64 -7.93 -28.85
N VAL A 325 3.21 -8.70 -27.92
CA VAL A 325 2.46 -9.60 -27.04
C VAL A 325 2.67 -9.13 -25.60
N PRO A 326 1.61 -8.67 -24.89
CA PRO A 326 1.73 -8.26 -23.50
C PRO A 326 1.86 -9.50 -22.61
N THR A 327 2.96 -9.60 -21.86
CA THR A 327 3.21 -10.71 -20.92
C THR A 327 3.30 -10.17 -19.50
N LEU A 328 2.43 -10.65 -18.61
CA LEU A 328 2.48 -10.30 -17.19
C LEU A 328 3.69 -10.95 -16.50
N ARG A 329 4.50 -10.16 -15.79
CA ARG A 329 5.74 -10.61 -15.13
C ARG A 329 5.70 -10.38 -13.62
N ASP A 330 4.59 -10.71 -12.96
CA ASP A 330 4.39 -10.55 -11.52
C ASP A 330 5.51 -11.17 -10.67
N SER A 331 6.02 -12.34 -11.06
CA SER A 331 7.10 -13.02 -10.33
C SER A 331 8.45 -12.31 -10.40
N LEU A 332 8.60 -11.33 -11.30
CA LEU A 332 9.79 -10.50 -11.47
C LEU A 332 9.58 -9.07 -10.97
N ALA A 333 8.45 -8.77 -10.32
CA ALA A 333 8.10 -7.42 -9.92
C ALA A 333 9.18 -6.75 -9.06
N ASP A 334 9.70 -7.45 -8.04
CA ASP A 334 10.78 -6.92 -7.19
C ASP A 334 12.03 -6.58 -8.01
N LYS A 335 12.41 -7.48 -8.93
CA LYS A 335 13.57 -7.28 -9.81
C LYS A 335 13.36 -6.12 -10.79
N ILE A 336 12.15 -5.96 -11.32
CA ILE A 336 11.80 -4.84 -12.22
C ILE A 336 11.84 -3.53 -11.44
N ASN A 337 11.31 -3.50 -10.21
CA ASN A 337 11.41 -2.34 -9.33
C ASN A 337 12.88 -1.95 -9.06
N ASP A 338 13.75 -2.92 -8.76
CA ASP A 338 15.19 -2.67 -8.57
C ASP A 338 15.83 -2.05 -9.83
N VAL A 339 15.51 -2.58 -11.01
CA VAL A 339 16.02 -2.04 -12.29
C VAL A 339 15.51 -0.63 -12.53
N LEU A 340 14.23 -0.36 -12.29
CA LEU A 340 13.65 0.97 -12.46
C LEU A 340 14.23 1.98 -11.47
N ASN A 341 14.58 1.57 -10.25
CA ASN A 341 15.25 2.43 -9.27
C ASN A 341 16.67 2.83 -9.70
N GLU A 342 17.31 2.04 -10.55
CA GLU A 342 18.63 2.33 -11.13
C GLU A 342 18.56 3.08 -12.47
N CYS A 343 17.37 3.38 -12.98
CA CYS A 343 17.17 4.06 -14.26
C CYS A 343 17.12 5.58 -14.10
N GLU A 344 17.66 6.28 -15.10
CA GLU A 344 17.32 7.68 -15.35
C GLU A 344 16.08 7.76 -16.25
N PHE A 345 15.11 8.58 -15.87
CA PHE A 345 13.84 8.72 -16.59
C PHE A 345 13.84 9.98 -17.44
N GLN A 346 13.49 9.83 -18.70
CA GLN A 346 13.26 10.95 -19.62
C GLN A 346 11.89 10.81 -20.27
N LYS A 347 11.13 11.89 -20.37
CA LYS A 347 9.86 11.85 -21.10
C LYS A 347 10.12 11.52 -22.58
N ALA A 348 9.35 10.60 -23.16
CA ALA A 348 9.49 10.28 -24.56
C ALA A 348 9.23 11.52 -25.44
N GLN A 349 10.07 11.73 -26.46
CA GLN A 349 9.93 12.88 -27.36
C GLN A 349 8.77 12.74 -28.34
N LYS A 350 8.34 11.50 -28.59
CA LYS A 350 7.20 11.16 -29.45
C LYS A 350 5.98 10.89 -28.57
N ASP A 351 4.81 11.32 -29.00
CA ASP A 351 3.55 11.02 -28.32
C ASP A 351 3.21 9.53 -28.43
N PHE A 352 2.38 9.03 -27.49
CA PHE A 352 1.97 7.63 -27.43
C PHE A 352 1.38 7.12 -28.76
N SER A 353 0.53 7.91 -29.42
CA SER A 353 -0.07 7.55 -30.71
C SER A 353 0.94 7.41 -31.86
N ILE A 354 2.14 7.99 -31.72
CA ILE A 354 3.23 7.84 -32.67
C ILE A 354 4.08 6.60 -32.33
N ILE A 355 4.29 6.35 -31.04
CA ILE A 355 5.06 5.20 -30.55
C ILE A 355 4.28 3.89 -30.77
N MET A 356 2.96 3.89 -30.56
CA MET A 356 2.06 2.74 -30.72
C MET A 356 0.83 3.11 -31.58
N PRO A 357 1.00 3.28 -32.91
CA PRO A 357 -0.07 3.77 -33.78
C PRO A 357 -1.24 2.79 -33.95
N ASN A 358 -1.02 1.50 -33.66
CA ASN A 358 -2.03 0.45 -33.83
C ASN A 358 -2.68 0.03 -32.49
N TYR A 359 -2.57 0.87 -31.45
CA TYR A 359 -3.18 0.56 -30.16
C TYR A 359 -4.70 0.53 -30.28
N SER A 360 -5.28 -0.64 -30.05
CA SER A 360 -6.71 -0.90 -30.20
C SER A 360 -7.17 -1.99 -29.22
N PRO A 361 -8.47 -2.16 -28.96
CA PRO A 361 -8.95 -3.22 -28.08
C PRO A 361 -8.59 -4.66 -28.50
N GLU A 362 -8.05 -4.88 -29.69
CA GLU A 362 -7.55 -6.17 -30.19
C GLU A 362 -6.02 -6.30 -30.05
N ASN A 363 -5.32 -5.18 -29.86
CA ASN A 363 -3.88 -5.07 -29.70
C ASN A 363 -3.56 -4.03 -28.62
N ALA A 364 -3.97 -4.34 -27.39
CA ALA A 364 -3.91 -3.47 -26.24
C ALA A 364 -3.14 -4.10 -25.07
N ILE A 365 -2.75 -3.26 -24.12
CA ILE A 365 -2.31 -3.69 -22.80
C ILE A 365 -3.58 -3.80 -21.96
N TYR A 366 -3.77 -4.95 -21.30
CA TYR A 366 -4.94 -5.17 -20.44
C TYR A 366 -4.54 -5.16 -18.98
N CYS A 367 -5.43 -4.63 -18.15
CA CYS A 367 -5.33 -4.76 -16.70
C CYS A 367 -5.65 -6.19 -16.25
N VAL A 368 -5.31 -6.53 -15.00
CA VAL A 368 -5.65 -7.82 -14.38
C VAL A 368 -7.16 -8.08 -14.32
N CYS A 369 -7.99 -7.04 -14.36
CA CYS A 369 -9.45 -7.16 -14.46
C CYS A 369 -9.95 -7.43 -15.90
N GLY A 370 -9.09 -7.30 -16.91
CA GLY A 370 -9.42 -7.49 -18.32
C GLY A 370 -9.77 -6.22 -19.09
N ASP A 371 -9.80 -5.05 -18.43
CA ASP A 371 -10.06 -3.77 -19.10
C ASP A 371 -8.83 -3.29 -19.86
N VAL A 372 -9.06 -2.55 -20.95
CA VAL A 372 -7.99 -1.93 -21.74
C VAL A 372 -7.36 -0.81 -20.93
N VAL A 373 -6.04 -0.86 -20.78
CA VAL A 373 -5.28 0.18 -20.08
C VAL A 373 -5.21 1.43 -20.96
N GLU A 374 -5.64 2.56 -20.42
CA GLU A 374 -5.40 3.86 -21.03
C GLU A 374 -4.00 4.34 -20.63
N VAL A 375 -3.12 4.56 -21.60
CA VAL A 375 -1.74 4.99 -21.33
C VAL A 375 -1.69 6.51 -21.33
N ASN A 376 -1.32 7.11 -20.19
CA ASN A 376 -1.27 8.57 -20.04
C ASN A 376 0.15 9.15 -20.08
N ASN A 377 1.17 8.31 -19.89
CA ASN A 377 2.55 8.74 -19.88
C ASN A 377 3.47 7.68 -20.49
N VAL A 378 4.43 8.14 -21.29
CA VAL A 378 5.49 7.30 -21.88
C VAL A 378 6.84 7.90 -21.54
N GLN A 379 7.67 7.09 -20.91
CA GLN A 379 9.02 7.45 -20.49
C GLN A 379 10.04 6.55 -21.20
N ILE A 380 11.22 7.10 -21.43
CA ILE A 380 12.42 6.37 -21.83
C ILE A 380 13.22 6.16 -20.55
N CYS A 381 13.41 4.90 -20.18
CA CYS A 381 14.25 4.49 -19.07
C CYS A 381 15.65 4.22 -19.60
N ASN A 382 16.64 4.92 -19.06
CA ASN A 382 18.04 4.70 -19.35
C ASN A 382 18.70 3.98 -18.18
N TRP A 383 18.90 2.67 -18.33
CA TRP A 383 19.53 1.85 -17.29
C TRP A 383 21.05 1.94 -17.42
N ARG A 384 21.68 2.62 -16.45
CA ARG A 384 23.14 2.76 -16.31
C ARG A 384 23.86 3.27 -17.57
N ASP A 385 23.20 4.11 -18.37
CA ASP A 385 23.71 4.60 -19.68
C ASP A 385 24.01 3.52 -20.72
N GLU A 386 23.66 2.26 -20.45
CA GLU A 386 23.99 1.11 -21.29
C GLU A 386 22.81 0.64 -22.13
N PHE A 387 21.59 0.81 -21.61
CA PHE A 387 20.41 0.20 -22.21
C PHE A 387 19.17 1.08 -22.04
N LYS A 388 18.46 1.31 -23.14
CA LYS A 388 17.26 2.15 -23.17
C LYS A 388 16.03 1.33 -23.53
N PHE A 389 14.94 1.59 -22.83
CA PHE A 389 13.65 0.94 -23.08
C PHE A 389 12.51 1.89 -22.74
N TYR A 390 11.32 1.63 -23.27
CA TYR A 390 10.11 2.38 -22.94
C TYR A 390 9.46 1.85 -21.67
N LEU A 391 9.00 2.77 -20.82
CA LEU A 391 8.06 2.54 -19.74
C LEU A 391 6.77 3.27 -20.06
N PHE A 392 5.69 2.52 -20.23
CA PHE A 392 4.33 3.02 -20.38
C PHE A 392 3.64 2.97 -19.03
N GLU A 393 3.14 4.11 -18.57
CA GLU A 393 2.30 4.18 -17.37
C GLU A 393 0.83 4.25 -17.79
N GLY A 394 0.05 3.28 -17.32
CA GLY A 394 -1.40 3.30 -17.41
C GLY A 394 -2.03 4.26 -16.40
N GLU A 395 -3.22 4.74 -16.73
CA GLU A 395 -4.17 5.27 -15.76
C GLU A 395 -4.58 4.18 -14.77
N GLU A 396 -5.00 4.60 -13.58
CA GLU A 396 -5.54 3.66 -12.60
C GLU A 396 -6.84 3.08 -13.16
N CYS A 397 -6.88 1.75 -13.29
CA CYS A 397 -8.05 1.06 -13.81
C CYS A 397 -9.22 1.13 -12.81
N ASP A 398 -10.46 0.94 -13.26
CA ASP A 398 -11.64 0.86 -12.37
C ASP A 398 -11.52 -0.19 -11.24
N CYS A 399 -10.69 -1.22 -11.44
CA CYS A 399 -10.37 -2.21 -10.41
C CYS A 399 -9.40 -1.71 -9.32
N GLY A 400 -8.93 -0.46 -9.41
CA GLY A 400 -7.99 0.20 -8.50
C GLY A 400 -6.54 -0.21 -8.68
N GLU A 401 -6.21 -0.92 -9.75
CA GLU A 401 -4.84 -1.34 -10.07
C GLU A 401 -4.25 -0.41 -11.12
N LYS A 402 -2.99 -0.02 -10.92
CA LYS A 402 -2.20 0.69 -11.93
C LYS A 402 -1.30 -0.30 -12.67
N VAL A 403 -1.22 -0.16 -13.98
CA VAL A 403 -0.46 -1.06 -14.85
C VAL A 403 0.75 -0.33 -15.42
N TYR A 404 1.90 -0.99 -15.37
CA TYR A 404 3.15 -0.50 -15.96
C TYR A 404 3.58 -1.46 -17.04
N ALA A 405 3.82 -0.97 -18.25
CA ALA A 405 4.31 -1.80 -19.35
C ALA A 405 5.73 -1.41 -19.76
N LEU A 406 6.61 -2.40 -19.91
CA LEU A 406 7.99 -2.23 -20.36
C LEU A 406 8.11 -2.75 -21.80
N SER A 407 8.83 -2.03 -22.66
CA SER A 407 9.09 -2.47 -24.04
C SER A 407 10.46 -2.03 -24.52
N LEU A 408 11.09 -2.84 -25.37
CA LEU A 408 12.27 -2.41 -26.10
C LEU A 408 11.93 -1.24 -27.02
N MET A 409 12.90 -0.37 -27.29
CA MET A 409 12.70 0.68 -28.28
C MET A 409 12.72 0.09 -29.69
N ASP A 410 13.66 -0.83 -29.94
CA ASP A 410 13.79 -1.55 -31.19
C ASP A 410 13.91 -3.06 -30.96
N ALA A 411 13.34 -3.86 -31.87
CA ALA A 411 13.39 -5.32 -31.77
C ALA A 411 14.82 -5.89 -31.87
N SER A 412 15.76 -5.12 -32.44
CA SER A 412 17.16 -5.49 -32.61
C SER A 412 18.06 -5.11 -31.43
N ASP A 413 17.54 -4.46 -30.39
CA ASP A 413 18.34 -3.97 -29.28
C ASP A 413 19.02 -5.12 -28.52
N GLN A 414 20.31 -4.96 -28.25
CA GLN A 414 21.07 -5.95 -27.48
C GLN A 414 20.76 -5.82 -26.00
N ILE A 415 19.93 -6.73 -25.49
CA ILE A 415 19.55 -6.76 -24.07
C ILE A 415 20.76 -7.20 -23.21
N PRO A 416 21.18 -6.40 -22.22
CA PRO A 416 22.23 -6.76 -21.27
C PRO A 416 21.94 -8.08 -20.57
N ALA A 417 22.99 -8.86 -20.27
CA ALA A 417 22.84 -10.20 -19.69
C ALA A 417 22.00 -10.23 -18.39
N LYS A 418 22.07 -9.17 -17.58
CA LYS A 418 21.33 -9.03 -16.32
C LYS A 418 19.82 -8.79 -16.49
N LEU A 419 19.39 -8.31 -17.65
CA LEU A 419 18.00 -7.94 -17.96
C LEU A 419 17.30 -8.93 -18.91
N LYS A 420 18.03 -9.96 -19.39
CA LYS A 420 17.50 -10.95 -20.34
C LYS A 420 16.27 -11.69 -19.83
N ASP A 421 16.22 -11.97 -18.53
CA ASP A 421 15.09 -12.65 -17.89
C ASP A 421 13.84 -11.79 -17.78
N ILE A 422 13.97 -10.46 -17.83
CA ILE A 422 12.83 -9.53 -17.86
C ILE A 422 12.27 -9.44 -19.28
N PHE A 423 13.13 -9.19 -20.27
CA PHE A 423 12.71 -8.84 -21.64
C PHE A 423 12.64 -10.00 -22.63
N ARG A 424 13.17 -11.19 -22.32
CA ARG A 424 12.97 -12.39 -23.16
C ARG A 424 11.82 -13.23 -22.62
N SER A 425 11.04 -13.80 -23.54
CA SER A 425 9.96 -14.76 -23.29
C SER A 425 10.45 -15.97 -22.50
#